data_AF-A0A1H2YMT9-F1
#
_entry.id   AF-A0A1H2YMT9-F1
#
_cell.length_a   1.000
_cell.length_b   1.000
_cell.length_c   1.000
_cell.angle_alpha   90.00
_cell.angle_beta   90.00
_cell.angle_gamma   90.00
#
_symmetry.space_group_name_H-M   'P 1'
#
loop_
_entity.id
_entity.type
_entity.pdbx_description
1 polymer ?
#
loop_
_entity_poly.entity_id
_entity_poly.type
_entity_poly.pdbx_seq_one_letter_code
_entity_poly.pdbx_strand_id
1 'polypeptide(L)'
;MSDSTDVNACHEKVLELLPWVINGRASVAERSMVEMHLRECADCRTEYQFQSALFAEMSNGPVLEPDAARGLERLWERIDQAAGAAIPGLPS
;
A
#
# COMPACT_ATOMS: atom_id res chain seq x y z
N MET A 1 14.15 -33.97 -4.90
CA MET A 1 12.86 -33.30 -5.13
C MET A 1 12.81 -31.98 -4.32
N SER A 2 13.79 -31.10 -4.52
CA SER A 2 13.90 -29.82 -3.77
C SER A 2 13.99 -28.61 -4.71
N ASP A 3 14.23 -28.84 -6.00
CA ASP A 3 14.46 -27.82 -7.02
C ASP A 3 13.16 -27.13 -7.47
N SER A 4 12.07 -27.91 -7.64
CA SER A 4 10.77 -27.34 -8.06
C SER A 4 10.08 -26.48 -6.99
N THR A 5 10.35 -26.74 -5.71
CA THR A 5 9.79 -25.95 -4.60
C THR A 5 10.47 -24.59 -4.48
N ASP A 6 11.78 -24.54 -4.74
CA ASP A 6 12.58 -23.29 -4.72
C ASP A 6 12.14 -22.34 -5.85
N VAL A 7 11.92 -22.89 -7.05
CA VAL A 7 11.38 -22.13 -8.19
C VAL A 7 10.01 -21.55 -7.86
N ASN A 8 9.08 -22.34 -7.30
CA ASN A 8 7.75 -21.85 -6.95
C ASN A 8 7.79 -20.74 -5.89
N ALA A 9 8.64 -20.88 -4.86
CA ALA A 9 8.85 -19.85 -3.85
C ALA A 9 9.39 -18.54 -4.45
N CYS A 10 10.25 -18.62 -5.48
CA CYS A 10 10.72 -17.44 -6.21
C CYS A 10 9.55 -16.72 -6.93
N HIS A 11 8.66 -17.46 -7.60
CA HIS A 11 7.48 -16.88 -8.23
C HIS A 11 6.58 -16.17 -7.21
N GLU A 12 6.24 -16.86 -6.11
CA GLU A 12 5.43 -16.28 -5.02
C GLU A 12 6.06 -15.01 -4.47
N LYS A 13 7.38 -15.03 -4.23
CA LYS A 13 8.09 -13.86 -3.72
C LYS A 13 8.07 -12.68 -4.69
N VAL A 14 8.21 -12.95 -5.99
CA VAL A 14 8.11 -11.90 -7.02
C VAL A 14 6.70 -11.32 -7.04
N LEU A 15 5.66 -12.16 -7.01
CA LEU A 15 4.26 -11.72 -6.99
C LEU A 15 3.95 -10.80 -5.80
N GLU A 16 4.47 -11.13 -4.61
CA GLU A 16 4.35 -10.28 -3.41
C GLU A 16 5.04 -8.92 -3.56
N LEU A 17 6.14 -8.87 -4.32
CA LEU A 17 6.94 -7.65 -4.49
C LEU A 17 6.43 -6.74 -5.62
N LEU A 18 5.65 -7.26 -6.57
CA LEU A 18 5.17 -6.46 -7.70
C LEU A 18 4.48 -5.15 -7.27
N PRO A 19 3.55 -5.13 -6.29
CA PRO A 19 2.90 -3.88 -5.88
C PRO A 19 3.90 -2.83 -5.36
N TRP A 20 4.94 -3.27 -4.63
CA TRP A 20 5.98 -2.39 -4.09
C TRP A 20 6.91 -1.86 -5.18
N VAL A 21 7.21 -2.68 -6.19
CA VAL A 21 7.97 -2.24 -7.36
C VAL A 21 7.17 -1.22 -8.16
N ILE A 22 5.89 -1.50 -8.42
CA ILE A 22 4.99 -0.67 -9.22
C ILE A 22 4.76 0.70 -8.56
N ASN A 23 4.50 0.74 -7.25
CA ASN A 23 4.30 2.00 -6.52
C ASN A 23 5.61 2.72 -6.14
N GLY A 24 6.77 2.18 -6.54
CA GLY A 24 8.08 2.78 -6.35
C GLY A 24 8.67 2.65 -4.93
N ARG A 25 8.06 1.86 -4.03
CA ARG A 25 8.51 1.70 -2.63
C ARG A 25 9.40 0.49 -2.37
N ALA A 26 9.59 -0.40 -3.34
CA ALA A 26 10.55 -1.50 -3.23
C ALA A 26 11.99 -0.96 -3.11
N SER A 27 12.80 -1.64 -2.30
CA SER A 27 14.24 -1.39 -2.23
C SER A 27 14.94 -1.70 -3.57
N VAL A 28 16.16 -1.20 -3.73
CA VAL A 28 16.99 -1.47 -4.93
C VAL A 28 17.23 -2.97 -5.13
N ALA A 29 17.47 -3.71 -4.04
CA ALA A 29 17.70 -5.15 -4.09
C ALA A 29 16.44 -5.90 -4.53
N GLU A 30 15.27 -5.58 -3.96
CA GLU A 30 14.00 -6.19 -4.33
C GLU A 30 13.62 -5.90 -5.78
N ARG A 31 13.81 -4.66 -6.23
CA ARG A 31 13.57 -4.28 -7.62
C ARG A 31 14.47 -5.06 -8.58
N SER A 32 15.76 -5.16 -8.28
CA SER A 32 16.72 -5.89 -9.12
C SER A 32 16.37 -7.38 -9.22
N MET A 33 15.92 -7.99 -8.12
CA MET A 33 15.48 -9.38 -8.09
C MET A 33 14.24 -9.61 -8.96
N VAL A 34 13.22 -8.75 -8.83
CA VAL A 34 12.02 -8.80 -9.66
C VAL A 34 12.37 -8.62 -11.13
N GLU A 35 13.16 -7.60 -11.49
CA GLU A 35 13.60 -7.35 -12.88
C GLU A 35 14.37 -8.52 -13.49
N MET A 36 15.16 -9.24 -12.69
CA MET A 36 15.85 -10.46 -13.13
C MET A 36 14.85 -11.57 -13.44
N HIS A 37 13.92 -11.86 -12.54
CA HIS A 37 12.91 -12.90 -12.74
C HIS A 37 11.98 -12.60 -13.91
N LEU A 38 11.57 -11.32 -14.07
CA LEU A 38 10.74 -10.88 -15.17
C LEU A 38 11.42 -11.05 -16.54
N ARG A 39 12.75 -11.14 -16.63
CA ARG A 39 13.42 -11.47 -17.90
C ARG A 39 13.19 -12.93 -18.31
N GLU A 40 13.00 -13.82 -17.35
CA GLU A 40 12.98 -15.27 -17.58
C GLU A 40 11.57 -15.86 -17.55
N CYS A 41 10.62 -15.27 -16.80
CA CYS A 41 9.27 -15.80 -16.64
C CYS A 41 8.19 -14.97 -17.36
N ALA A 42 7.46 -15.60 -18.29
CA ALA A 42 6.34 -14.96 -19.00
C ALA A 42 5.09 -14.73 -18.13
N ASP A 43 4.81 -15.63 -17.20
CA ASP A 43 3.62 -15.54 -16.34
C ASP A 43 3.76 -14.37 -15.37
N CYS A 44 4.92 -14.22 -14.71
CA CYS A 44 5.20 -13.09 -13.84
C CYS A 44 5.24 -11.76 -14.61
N ARG A 45 5.67 -11.75 -15.89
CA ARG A 45 5.56 -10.54 -16.74
C ARG A 45 4.10 -10.16 -17.00
N THR A 46 3.24 -11.15 -17.24
CA THR A 46 1.82 -10.91 -17.49
C THR A 46 1.15 -10.31 -16.25
N GLU A 47 1.46 -10.84 -15.07
CA GLU A 47 0.96 -10.29 -13.82
C GLU A 47 1.48 -8.86 -13.57
N TYR A 48 2.78 -8.61 -13.81
CA TYR A 48 3.35 -7.27 -13.67
C TYR A 48 2.65 -6.25 -14.56
N GLN A 49 2.34 -6.60 -15.81
CA GLN A 49 1.59 -5.72 -16.72
C GLN A 49 0.16 -5.47 -16.23
N PHE A 50 -0.53 -6.51 -15.77
CA PHE A 50 -1.89 -6.40 -15.21
C PHE A 50 -1.93 -5.46 -14.00
N GLN A 51 -1.06 -5.69 -13.01
CA GLN A 51 -1.01 -4.85 -11.81
C GLN A 51 -0.54 -3.42 -12.12
N SER A 52 0.36 -3.23 -13.08
CA SER A 52 0.81 -1.89 -13.50
C SER A 52 -0.34 -1.09 -14.13
N ALA A 53 -1.14 -1.74 -14.97
CA ALA A 53 -2.33 -1.12 -15.55
C ALA A 53 -3.36 -0.78 -14.47
N LEU A 54 -3.61 -1.69 -13.52
CA LEU A 54 -4.51 -1.44 -12.39
C LEU A 54 -4.05 -0.24 -11.54
N PHE A 55 -2.75 -0.17 -11.22
CA PHE A 55 -2.18 0.95 -10.47
C PHE A 55 -2.32 2.28 -11.21
N ALA A 56 -2.11 2.28 -12.53
CA ALA A 56 -2.28 3.49 -13.35
C ALA A 56 -3.72 3.98 -13.32
N GLU A 57 -4.71 3.09 -13.48
CA GLU A 57 -6.13 3.43 -13.40
C GLU A 57 -6.52 3.99 -12.01
N MET A 58 -6.03 3.37 -10.93
CA MET A 58 -6.28 3.84 -9.57
C MET A 58 -5.63 5.21 -9.30
N SER A 59 -4.47 5.47 -9.90
CA SER A 59 -3.71 6.71 -9.71
C SER A 59 -4.22 7.87 -10.57
N ASN A 60 -4.95 7.58 -11.65
CA ASN A 60 -5.53 8.57 -12.56
C ASN A 60 -6.89 9.11 -12.08
N GLY A 61 -7.43 8.60 -10.97
CA GLY A 61 -8.66 9.13 -10.38
C GLY A 61 -8.49 10.56 -9.88
N PRO A 62 -9.55 11.39 -9.85
CA PRO A 62 -9.49 12.69 -9.20
C PRO A 62 -9.08 12.47 -7.75
N VAL A 63 -7.97 13.09 -7.35
CA VAL A 63 -7.62 13.20 -5.93
C VAL A 63 -8.70 14.09 -5.32
N LEU A 64 -9.69 13.44 -4.70
CA LEU A 64 -10.66 14.14 -3.85
C LEU A 64 -9.86 14.61 -2.64
N GLU A 65 -9.35 15.84 -2.72
CA GLU A 65 -8.74 16.49 -1.56
C GLU A 65 -9.80 16.49 -0.44
N PRO A 66 -9.56 15.78 0.67
CA PRO A 66 -10.47 15.82 1.77
C PRO A 66 -10.55 17.27 2.27
N ASP A 67 -11.76 17.70 2.64
CA ASP A 67 -11.96 19.00 3.29
C ASP A 67 -11.25 18.98 4.65
N ALA A 68 -9.97 19.34 4.63
CA ALA A 68 -9.08 19.29 5.79
C ALA A 68 -9.55 20.22 6.90
N ALA A 69 -10.15 21.35 6.55
CA ALA A 69 -10.75 22.29 7.50
C ALA A 69 -11.90 21.63 8.26
N ARG A 70 -12.85 21.01 7.53
CA ARG A 70 -13.94 20.23 8.15
C ARG A 70 -13.44 19.02 8.93
N GLY A 71 -12.35 18.40 8.48
CA GLY A 71 -11.66 17.33 9.21
C GLY A 71 -11.15 17.80 10.57
N LEU A 72 -10.50 18.97 10.59
CA LEU A 72 -9.93 19.58 11.80
C LEU A 72 -11.03 20.08 12.75
N GLU A 73 -12.10 20.69 12.24
CA GLU A 73 -13.26 21.11 13.03
C GLU A 73 -13.86 19.93 13.81
N ARG A 74 -14.14 18.82 13.14
CA ARG A 74 -14.67 17.59 13.78
C ARG A 74 -13.70 17.00 14.80
N LEU A 75 -12.40 17.13 14.58
CA LEU A 75 -11.40 16.68 15.54
C LEU A 75 -11.44 17.55 16.80
N TRP A 76 -11.51 18.87 16.66
CA TRP A 76 -11.63 19.79 17.79
C TRP A 76 -12.89 19.54 18.61
N GLU A 77 -14.05 19.38 17.97
CA GLU A 77 -15.31 19.05 18.65
C GLU A 77 -15.19 17.78 19.51
N ARG A 78 -14.50 16.74 19.00
CA ARG A 78 -14.28 15.49 19.74
C ARG A 78 -13.34 15.67 20.93
N ILE A 79 -12.32 16.51 20.81
CA ILE A 79 -11.40 16.84 21.90
C ILE A 79 -12.15 17.61 22.99
N ASP A 80 -12.95 18.61 22.61
CA ASP A 80 -13.75 19.40 23.55
C ASP A 80 -14.82 18.55 24.25
N GLN A 81 -15.48 17.64 23.52
CA GLN A 81 -16.43 16.69 24.12
C GLN A 81 -15.74 15.73 25.10
N ALA A 82 -14.54 15.22 24.77
CA ALA A 82 -13.77 14.38 25.66
C ALA A 82 -13.29 15.13 26.91
N ALA A 83 -12.93 16.41 26.76
CA ALA A 83 -12.56 17.29 27.86
C ALA A 83 -13.77 17.65 28.75
N GLY A 84 -14.94 17.90 28.14
CA GLY A 84 -16.19 18.20 28.85
C GLY A 84 -16.85 16.97 29.49
N ALA A 85 -16.50 15.76 29.04
CA ALA A 85 -16.94 14.51 29.65
C ALA A 85 -16.12 14.12 30.90
N ALA A 86 -15.07 14.88 31.25
CA ALA A 86 -14.31 14.68 32.46
C ALA A 86 -15.04 15.20 33.72
N ILE A 87 -15.67 14.22 34.39
CA ILE A 87 -16.10 14.11 35.80
C ILE A 87 -17.21 15.07 36.30
N PRO A 88 -18.46 14.58 36.46
CA PRO A 88 -19.43 15.17 37.37
C PRO A 88 -18.90 15.08 38.81
N GLY A 89 -18.52 16.22 39.42
CA GLY A 89 -18.26 16.30 40.86
C GLY A 89 -16.98 16.99 41.36
N LEU A 90 -16.31 17.87 40.61
CA LEU A 90 -15.25 18.72 41.22
C LEU A 90 -15.86 19.96 41.91
N PRO A 91 -15.62 20.20 43.21
CA PRO A 91 -16.02 21.43 43.89
C PRO A 91 -15.09 22.60 43.54
N SER A 92 -15.68 23.81 43.60
CA SER A 92 -15.12 25.13 43.29
C SER A 92 -13.85 25.51 44.05
#